data_AF-A0A953LMT8-F1
#
_entry.id   AF-A0A953LMT8-F1
#
_cell.length_a   1.000
_cell.length_b   1.000
_cell.length_c   1.000
_cell.angle_alpha   90.00
_cell.angle_beta   90.00
_cell.angle_gamma   90.00
#
_symmetry.space_group_name_H-M   'P 1'
#
loop_
_entity.id
_entity.type
_entity.pdbx_description
1 polymer ?
#
loop_
_entity_poly.entity_id
_entity_poly.type
_entity_poly.pdbx_seq_one_letter_code
_entity_poly.pdbx_strand_id
1 'polypeptide(L)' 'MTYLPPKTPQQAKAHRANIISGILWLLAIPPLLFVIMAFGYSDQAPAFLRSVTVQLDAMFGGPVWWLIGPGK' A
#
# COMPACT_ATOMS: atom_id res chain seq x y z
N MET A 1 -25.01 -9.27 -30.94
CA MET A 1 -23.74 -9.82 -30.41
C MET A 1 -22.61 -8.95 -30.94
N THR A 2 -21.94 -8.19 -30.09
CA THR A 2 -20.82 -7.32 -30.51
C THR A 2 -19.60 -8.21 -30.74
N TYR A 3 -19.14 -8.31 -31.98
CA TYR A 3 -17.96 -9.10 -32.35
C TYR A 3 -16.72 -8.33 -31.89
N LEU A 4 -16.02 -8.82 -30.86
CA LEU A 4 -14.71 -8.28 -30.49
C LEU A 4 -13.67 -8.92 -31.42
N PRO A 5 -12.89 -8.12 -32.18
CA PRO A 5 -11.85 -8.68 -33.04
C PRO A 5 -10.81 -9.42 -32.19
N PRO A 6 -10.24 -10.54 -32.70
CA PRO A 6 -9.23 -11.28 -31.98
C PRO A 6 -8.02 -10.38 -31.67
N LYS A 7 -7.62 -10.32 -30.40
CA LYS A 7 -6.46 -9.51 -29.97
C LYS A 7 -5.23 -9.95 -30.75
N THR A 8 -4.54 -9.01 -31.37
CA THR A 8 -3.23 -9.29 -31.97
C THR A 8 -2.25 -9.74 -30.89
N PRO A 9 -1.22 -10.56 -31.21
CA PRO A 9 -0.24 -11.02 -30.22
C PRO A 9 0.42 -9.86 -29.45
N GLN A 10 0.59 -8.72 -30.12
CA GLN A 10 1.15 -7.50 -29.55
C GLN A 10 0.20 -6.82 -28.54
N GLN A 11 -1.11 -6.78 -28.83
CA GLN A 11 -2.13 -6.27 -27.90
C GLN A 11 -2.28 -7.17 -26.67
N ALA A 12 -2.15 -8.49 -26.82
CA ALA A 12 -2.16 -9.42 -25.70
C ALA A 12 -0.95 -9.21 -24.77
N LYS A 13 0.25 -8.96 -25.34
CA LYS A 13 1.46 -8.65 -24.58
C LYS A 13 1.36 -7.32 -23.83
N ALA A 14 0.89 -6.26 -24.50
CA ALA A 14 0.70 -4.95 -23.89
C ALA A 14 -0.33 -5.00 -22.73
N HIS A 15 -1.42 -5.75 -22.90
CA HIS A 15 -2.41 -5.92 -21.84
C HIS A 15 -1.83 -6.61 -20.59
N ARG A 16 -1.04 -7.67 -20.78
CA ARG A 16 -0.34 -8.35 -19.68
C ARG A 16 0.66 -7.43 -18.99
N ALA A 17 1.43 -6.65 -19.75
CA ALA A 17 2.37 -5.68 -19.19
C ALA A 17 1.67 -4.62 -18.34
N ASN A 18 0.51 -4.11 -18.79
CA ASN A 18 -0.28 -3.15 -18.02
C ASN A 18 -0.84 -3.77 -16.73
N ILE A 19 -1.31 -5.02 -16.77
CA ILE A 19 -1.77 -5.74 -15.57
C ILE A 19 -0.62 -5.92 -14.59
N ILE A 20 0.53 -6.43 -15.05
CA ILE A 20 1.70 -6.64 -14.19
C ILE A 20 2.16 -5.31 -13.59
N SER A 21 2.24 -4.25 -14.39
CA SER A 21 2.57 -2.91 -13.90
C SER A 21 1.58 -2.43 -12.85
N GLY A 22 0.27 -2.64 -13.05
CA GLY A 22 -0.75 -2.30 -12.08
C GLY A 22 -0.60 -3.06 -10.77
N ILE A 23 -0.30 -4.36 -10.84
CA ILE A 23 -0.03 -5.19 -9.66
C ILE A 23 1.22 -4.70 -8.93
N LEU A 24 2.30 -4.38 -9.64
CA LEU A 24 3.53 -3.87 -9.04
C LEU A 24 3.30 -2.54 -8.31
N TRP A 25 2.50 -1.63 -8.89
CA TRP A 25 2.09 -0.40 -8.21
C TRP A 25 1.24 -0.68 -6.98
N LEU A 26 0.30 -1.62 -7.05
CA LEU A 26 -0.52 -2.02 -5.91
C LEU A 26 0.34 -2.62 -4.78
N LEU A 27 1.32 -3.45 -5.13
CA LEU A 27 2.26 -4.05 -4.18
C LEU A 27 3.21 -3.04 -3.53
N ALA A 28 3.41 -1.87 -4.14
CA ALA A 28 4.18 -0.79 -3.54
C ALA A 28 3.40 -0.02 -2.46
N ILE A 29 2.07 -0.15 -2.42
CA ILE A 29 1.23 0.57 -1.45
C ILE A 29 1.49 0.11 0.01
N PRO A 30 1.49 -1.20 0.34
CA PRO A 30 1.73 -1.65 1.71
C PRO A 30 3.04 -1.14 2.35
N PRO A 31 4.23 -1.25 1.71
CA PRO A 31 5.45 -0.73 2.32
C PRO A 31 5.44 0.80 2.44
N LEU A 32 4.82 1.52 1.49
CA LEU A 32 4.70 2.97 1.58
C LEU A 32 3.82 3.40 2.75
N LEU A 33 2.66 2.76 2.92
CA LEU A 33 1.77 2.99 4.07
C LEU A 33 2.47 2.67 5.39
N PHE A 34 3.24 1.58 5.44
CA PHE A 34 4.03 1.23 6.62
C PHE A 34 5.02 2.35 6.99
N VAL A 35 5.76 2.89 6.03
CA VAL A 35 6.72 3.99 6.29
C VAL A 35 6.01 5.24 6.82
N ILE A 36 4.84 5.61 6.26
CA ILE A 36 4.05 6.75 6.74
C ILE A 36 3.58 6.51 8.17
N MET A 37 3.05 5.32 8.46
CA MET A 37 2.59 4.95 9.80
C MET A 37 3.74 4.92 10.80
N ALA A 38 4.89 4.36 10.43
CA ALA A 38 6.09 4.35 11.27
C ALA A 38 6.60 5.77 11.56
N PHE A 39 6.60 6.65 10.55
CA PHE A 39 6.93 8.06 10.76
C PHE A 39 5.96 8.74 11.74
N GLY A 40 4.67 8.40 11.71
CA GLY A 40 3.68 8.93 12.67
C GLY A 40 3.99 8.64 14.14
N TYR A 41 4.78 7.61 14.44
CA TYR A 41 5.28 7.31 15.80
C TYR A 41 6.58 8.04 16.17
N SER A 42 7.22 8.72 15.22
CA SER A 42 8.44 9.51 15.46
C SER A 42 8.14 10.77 16.27
N ASP A 43 9.12 11.23 17.05
CA ASP A 43 9.05 12.51 17.76
C ASP A 43 9.03 13.73 16.83
N GLN A 44 9.37 13.55 15.56
CA GLN A 44 9.32 14.59 14.53
C GLN A 44 7.93 14.72 13.88
N ALA A 45 7.00 13.80 14.15
CA ALA A 45 5.68 13.82 13.55
C ALA A 45 4.80 14.93 14.14
N PRO A 46 4.02 15.64 13.30
CA PRO A 46 2.99 16.56 13.80
C PRO A 46 2.00 15.84 14.72
N ALA A 47 1.53 16.51 15.77
CA ALA A 47 0.63 15.93 16.77
C ALA A 47 -0.64 15.30 16.16
N PHE A 48 -1.20 15.92 15.11
CA PHE A 48 -2.34 15.38 14.37
C PHE A 48 -2.00 14.06 13.65
N LEU A 49 -0.82 13.98 13.01
CA LEU A 49 -0.42 12.77 12.31
C LEU A 49 -0.23 11.62 13.30
N ARG A 50 0.42 11.90 14.43
CA ARG A 50 0.60 10.93 15.51
C ARG A 50 -0.74 10.41 16.05
N SER A 51 -1.73 11.28 16.28
CA SER A 51 -3.03 10.85 16.80
C SER A 51 -3.83 10.01 15.79
N VAL A 52 -3.74 10.34 14.50
CA VAL A 52 -4.35 9.55 13.42
C VAL A 52 -3.66 8.18 13.30
N THR A 53 -2.33 8.15 13.30
CA THR A 53 -1.54 6.91 13.25
C THR A 53 -1.88 6.00 14.41
N VAL A 54 -1.90 6.51 15.65
CA VAL A 54 -2.22 5.70 16.84
C VAL A 54 -3.63 5.14 16.78
N GLN A 55 -4.63 5.92 16.36
CA GLN A 55 -6.00 5.45 16.22
C GLN A 55 -6.14 4.38 15.15
N LEU A 56 -5.59 4.63 13.96
CA LEU A 56 -5.63 3.69 12.86
C LEU A 56 -4.94 2.38 13.23
N ASP A 57 -3.74 2.45 13.82
CA ASP A 57 -3.00 1.25 14.22
C ASP A 57 -3.77 0.46 15.29
N ALA A 58 -4.33 1.14 16.30
CA ALA A 58 -5.14 0.51 17.33
C ALA A 58 -6.41 -0.17 16.79
N MET A 59 -7.07 0.40 15.78
CA MET A 59 -8.23 -0.23 15.10
C MET A 59 -7.89 -1.60 14.49
N PHE A 60 -6.64 -1.81 14.09
CA PHE A 60 -6.15 -3.07 13.53
C PHE A 60 -5.36 -3.93 14.54
N GLY A 61 -5.42 -3.60 15.85
CA GLY A 61 -4.75 -4.36 16.90
C GLY A 61 -3.31 -3.95 17.21
N GLY A 62 -2.88 -2.77 16.73
CA GLY A 62 -1.55 -2.20 16.96
C GLY A 62 -0.39 -2.89 16.21
N PRO A 63 -0.54 -3.37 14.95
CA PRO A 63 0.51 -4.10 14.27
C PRO A 63 1.78 -3.28 14.03
N VAL A 64 1.65 -1.98 13.73
CA VAL A 64 2.81 -1.10 13.50
C VAL A 64 3.53 -0.86 14.83
N TRP A 65 2.79 -0.49 15.88
CA TRP A 65 3.34 -0.35 17.23
C TRP A 65 4.02 -1.63 17.72
N TRP A 66 3.48 -2.80 17.41
CA TRP A 66 4.12 -4.08 17.74
C TRP A 66 5.46 -4.30 17.00
N LEU A 67 5.57 -3.82 15.77
CA LEU A 67 6.77 -3.97 14.95
C LEU A 67 7.89 -2.97 15.27
N ILE A 68 7.54 -1.72 15.59
CA ILE A 68 8.52 -0.63 15.78
C ILE A 68 8.63 -0.13 17.21
N GLY A 69 7.60 -0.40 18.02
CA GLY A 69 7.61 -0.11 19.44
C GLY A 69 8.58 -1.05 20.16
N PRO A 70 8.83 -0.81 21.45
CA PRO A 70 9.69 -1.66 22.27
C PRO A 70 8.99 -3.00 22.60
N GLY A 71 8.54 -3.75 21.60
CA GLY A 71 7.76 -4.98 21.74
C GLY A 71 8.49 -6.02 22.60
N LYS A 72 8.10 -6.09 23.89
CA LYS A 72 8.86 -6.71 25.00
C LYS A 72 10.14 -5.98 25.36
#